data_AF-A0A966RIN7-F1
#
_entry.id   AF-A0A966RIN7-F1
#
_cell.length_a   1.000
_cell.length_b   1.000
_cell.length_c   1.000
_cell.angle_alpha   90.00
_cell.angle_beta   90.00
_cell.angle_gamma   90.00
#
_symmetry.space_group_name_H-M   'P 1'
#
loop_
_entity.id
_entity.type
_entity.pdbx_description
1 polymer ?
#
loop_
_entity_poly.entity_id
_entity_poly.type
_entity_poly.pdbx_seq_one_letter_code
_entity_poly.pdbx_strand_id
1 'polypeptide(L)'
;MKAANRNFDTFIEDIKVIKARPEISISEIPAPQKLAPYAFAITADLALDLESEDDIATGRFVLLHDPDGQESWDGTFRCVTFVRSALDTEIQSDPMLPDVGWSWFIDALKNSGASYSQPSGTVTRVSSASFGELSSHDESSEIEIRASW
;
A
#
# COMPACT_ATOMS: atom_id res chain seq x y z
N MET A 1 -19.68 -19.69 -11.77
CA MET A 1 -19.56 -19.11 -10.41
C MET A 1 -18.71 -19.93 -9.43
N LYS A 2 -19.04 -21.18 -9.03
CA LYS A 2 -18.30 -21.90 -7.96
C LYS A 2 -16.78 -22.14 -8.18
N ALA A 3 -16.31 -22.23 -9.43
CA ALA A 3 -14.90 -22.46 -9.73
C ALA A 3 -14.06 -21.17 -9.69
N ALA A 4 -14.64 -20.01 -10.04
CA ALA A 4 -13.95 -18.72 -10.00
C ALA A 4 -13.67 -18.28 -8.55
N ASN A 5 -14.65 -18.47 -7.65
CA ASN A 5 -14.50 -18.15 -6.23
C ASN A 5 -13.45 -19.00 -5.51
N ARG A 6 -13.20 -20.25 -5.96
CA ARG A 6 -12.15 -21.09 -5.34
C ARG A 6 -10.78 -20.43 -5.44
N ASN A 7 -10.49 -19.73 -6.53
CA ASN A 7 -9.19 -19.06 -6.66
C ASN A 7 -9.09 -17.86 -5.69
N PHE A 8 -10.17 -17.10 -5.51
CA PHE A 8 -10.17 -15.95 -4.59
C PHE A 8 -9.99 -16.35 -3.13
N ASP A 9 -10.75 -17.35 -2.67
CA ASP A 9 -10.66 -17.83 -1.27
C ASP A 9 -9.27 -18.44 -0.99
N THR A 10 -8.71 -19.21 -1.94
CA THR A 10 -7.34 -19.75 -1.82
C THR A 10 -6.28 -18.65 -1.75
N PHE A 11 -6.38 -17.58 -2.55
CA PHE A 11 -5.45 -16.46 -2.44
C PHE A 11 -5.53 -15.77 -1.08
N ILE A 12 -6.73 -15.65 -0.49
CA ILE A 12 -6.88 -15.10 0.87
C ILE A 12 -6.19 -16.00 1.90
N GLU A 13 -6.38 -17.32 1.81
CA GLU A 13 -5.73 -18.28 2.70
C GLU A 13 -4.19 -18.18 2.60
N ASP A 14 -3.66 -18.04 1.39
CA ASP A 14 -2.22 -17.84 1.15
C ASP A 14 -1.72 -16.50 1.74
N ILE A 15 -2.47 -15.41 1.58
CA ILE A 15 -2.12 -14.11 2.16
C ILE A 15 -2.08 -14.18 3.69
N LYS A 16 -3.04 -14.89 4.31
CA LYS A 16 -3.16 -15.00 5.77
C LYS A 16 -2.00 -15.72 6.45
N VAL A 17 -1.22 -16.51 5.70
CA VAL A 17 -0.05 -17.23 6.22
C VAL A 17 1.28 -16.55 5.92
N ILE A 18 1.27 -15.38 5.26
CA ILE A 18 2.48 -14.60 5.00
C ILE A 18 3.11 -14.17 6.33
N LYS A 19 4.41 -14.47 6.48
CA LYS A 19 5.20 -14.00 7.61
C LYS A 19 5.91 -12.72 7.23
N ALA A 20 5.45 -11.60 7.80
CA ALA A 20 6.12 -10.32 7.69
C ALA A 20 7.42 -10.30 8.52
N ARG A 21 8.21 -9.25 8.33
CA ARG A 21 9.32 -8.96 9.24
C ARG A 21 8.77 -8.64 10.65
N PRO A 22 9.54 -8.87 11.73
CA PRO A 22 9.06 -8.66 13.10
C PRO A 22 8.56 -7.25 13.40
N GLU A 23 9.06 -6.25 12.70
CA GLU A 23 8.70 -4.83 12.86
C GLU A 23 7.37 -4.48 12.17
N ILE A 24 6.84 -5.38 11.33
CA ILE A 24 5.61 -5.16 10.54
C ILE A 24 4.48 -5.99 11.13
N SER A 25 3.46 -5.29 11.62
CA SER A 25 2.18 -5.89 12.01
C SER A 25 1.23 -5.92 10.82
N ILE A 26 0.67 -7.09 10.49
CA ILE A 26 -0.36 -7.23 9.46
C ILE A 26 -1.70 -7.52 10.12
N SER A 27 -2.74 -6.76 9.74
CA SER A 27 -4.10 -6.97 10.24
C SER A 27 -5.13 -6.94 9.11
N GLU A 28 -6.15 -7.79 9.21
CA GLU A 28 -7.29 -7.77 8.28
C GLU A 28 -8.22 -6.59 8.61
N ILE A 29 -8.63 -5.85 7.60
CA ILE A 29 -9.54 -4.70 7.73
C ILE A 29 -10.75 -4.84 6.81
N PRO A 30 -11.84 -4.11 7.05
CA PRO A 30 -12.98 -4.09 6.15
C PRO A 30 -12.57 -3.69 4.73
N ALA A 31 -12.81 -4.58 3.76
CA ALA A 31 -12.53 -4.31 2.37
C ALA A 31 -13.43 -3.20 1.81
N PRO A 32 -12.92 -2.39 0.85
CA PRO A 32 -13.71 -1.35 0.22
C PRO A 32 -14.93 -1.92 -0.48
N GLN A 33 -16.05 -1.25 -0.31
CA GLN A 33 -17.33 -1.64 -0.90
C GLN A 33 -17.47 -1.04 -2.30
N LYS A 34 -18.21 -1.73 -3.19
CA LYS A 34 -18.61 -1.26 -4.54
C LYS A 34 -17.51 -1.21 -5.61
N LEU A 35 -16.26 -1.59 -5.32
CA LEU A 35 -15.22 -1.68 -6.35
C LEU A 35 -15.24 -3.01 -7.13
N ALA A 36 -15.66 -4.08 -6.47
CA ALA A 36 -15.72 -5.43 -7.01
C ALA A 36 -16.77 -6.27 -6.26
N PRO A 37 -17.29 -7.36 -6.85
CA PRO A 37 -18.13 -8.33 -6.15
C PRO A 37 -17.42 -9.01 -4.98
N TYR A 38 -16.11 -9.22 -5.10
CA TYR A 38 -15.27 -9.84 -4.07
C TYR A 38 -14.06 -8.95 -3.78
N ALA A 39 -13.80 -8.70 -2.50
CA ALA A 39 -12.69 -7.87 -2.07
C ALA A 39 -12.14 -8.34 -0.72
N PHE A 40 -10.82 -8.21 -0.56
CA PHE A 40 -10.09 -8.51 0.66
C PHE A 40 -9.10 -7.39 0.94
N ALA A 41 -8.89 -7.01 2.20
CA ALA A 41 -8.00 -5.92 2.54
C ALA A 41 -7.24 -6.17 3.85
N ILE A 42 -5.99 -5.75 3.86
CA ILE A 42 -5.11 -5.78 5.03
C ILE A 42 -4.42 -4.42 5.21
N THR A 43 -4.06 -4.10 6.44
CA THR A 43 -3.04 -3.08 6.74
C THR A 43 -1.72 -3.75 7.07
N ALA A 44 -0.64 -2.98 6.91
CA ALA A 44 0.70 -3.33 7.33
C ALA A 44 1.30 -2.11 8.04
N ASP A 45 1.48 -2.18 9.35
CA ASP A 45 1.93 -1.07 10.18
C ASP A 45 3.36 -1.37 10.66
N LEU A 46 4.27 -0.41 10.51
CA LEU A 46 5.70 -0.54 10.81
C LEU A 46 6.08 0.34 12.01
N ALA A 47 6.57 -0.30 13.07
CA ALA A 47 7.10 0.36 14.26
C ALA A 47 8.59 0.03 14.47
N LEU A 48 9.40 1.03 14.86
CA LEU A 48 10.84 0.83 15.14
C LEU A 48 11.08 0.17 16.50
N ASP A 49 10.20 0.45 17.45
CA ASP A 49 10.16 -0.19 18.75
C ASP A 49 8.76 -0.79 18.96
N LEU A 50 8.70 -2.03 19.44
CA LEU A 50 7.42 -2.68 19.77
C LEU A 50 6.71 -1.96 20.93
N GLU A 51 7.43 -1.13 21.69
CA GLU A 51 6.90 -0.30 22.78
C GLU A 51 6.57 1.14 22.35
N SER A 52 6.92 1.58 21.14
CA SER A 52 6.56 2.92 20.65
C SER A 52 5.14 2.93 20.06
N GLU A 53 4.33 3.93 20.42
CA GLU A 53 2.98 4.12 19.84
C GLU A 53 2.99 4.80 18.46
N ASP A 54 4.15 5.25 17.99
CA ASP A 54 4.29 5.98 16.73
C ASP A 54 4.74 5.06 15.58
N ASP A 55 3.78 4.68 14.73
CA ASP A 55 4.06 3.99 13.47
C ASP A 55 4.82 4.92 12.52
N ILE A 56 6.01 4.50 12.08
CA ILE A 56 6.83 5.29 11.14
C ILE A 56 6.37 5.11 9.69
N ALA A 57 5.66 4.01 9.40
CA ALA A 57 5.03 3.79 8.11
C ALA A 57 3.76 2.94 8.24
N THR A 58 2.78 3.22 7.39
CA THR A 58 1.54 2.48 7.26
C THR A 58 1.32 2.08 5.82
N GLY A 59 0.95 0.83 5.60
CA GLY A 59 0.56 0.25 4.34
C GLY A 59 -0.88 -0.25 4.36
N ARG A 60 -1.50 -0.28 3.18
CA ARG A 60 -2.76 -0.97 2.93
C ARG A 60 -2.61 -1.73 1.62
N PHE A 61 -3.07 -2.97 1.62
CA PHE A 61 -3.20 -3.79 0.41
C PHE A 61 -4.65 -4.23 0.27
N VAL A 62 -5.18 -4.13 -0.94
CA VAL A 62 -6.53 -4.56 -1.29
C VAL A 62 -6.44 -5.46 -2.50
N LEU A 63 -7.01 -6.66 -2.39
CA LEU A 63 -7.23 -7.58 -3.50
C LEU A 63 -8.69 -7.48 -3.93
N LEU A 64 -8.92 -7.15 -5.19
CA LEU A 64 -10.23 -7.09 -5.82
C LEU A 64 -10.37 -8.26 -6.80
N HIS A 65 -11.56 -8.85 -6.85
CA HIS A 65 -11.88 -9.89 -7.82
C HIS A 65 -13.28 -9.71 -8.41
N ASP A 66 -13.34 -9.73 -9.73
CA ASP A 66 -14.55 -9.75 -10.52
C ASP A 66 -14.48 -10.95 -11.49
N PRO A 67 -15.27 -12.02 -11.28
CA PRO A 67 -15.24 -13.21 -12.12
C PRO A 67 -15.60 -12.94 -13.59
N ASP A 68 -16.37 -11.89 -13.84
CA ASP A 68 -16.78 -11.50 -15.20
C ASP A 68 -15.71 -10.61 -15.88
N GLY A 69 -14.72 -10.16 -15.10
CA GLY A 69 -13.62 -9.31 -15.55
C GLY A 69 -14.00 -7.84 -15.67
N GLN A 70 -12.99 -6.98 -15.63
CA GLN A 70 -13.14 -5.54 -15.90
C GLN A 70 -12.13 -5.10 -16.94
N GLU A 71 -12.59 -4.38 -17.97
CA GLU A 71 -11.73 -3.91 -19.07
C GLU A 71 -10.57 -3.05 -18.56
N SER A 72 -10.82 -2.20 -17.56
CA SER A 72 -9.81 -1.34 -16.94
C SER A 72 -8.73 -2.10 -16.15
N TRP A 73 -8.97 -3.37 -15.82
CA TRP A 73 -8.00 -4.23 -15.11
C TRP A 73 -7.24 -5.14 -16.06
N ASP A 74 -7.73 -5.31 -17.30
CA ASP A 74 -7.21 -6.30 -18.25
C ASP A 74 -7.17 -7.71 -17.63
N GLY A 75 -8.22 -8.07 -16.89
CA GLY A 75 -8.28 -9.31 -16.13
C GLY A 75 -9.45 -9.40 -15.16
N THR A 76 -9.40 -10.43 -14.31
CA THR A 76 -10.41 -10.72 -13.28
C THR A 76 -9.95 -10.34 -11.87
N PHE A 77 -8.70 -9.92 -11.71
CA PHE A 77 -8.11 -9.50 -10.44
C PHE A 77 -7.51 -8.12 -10.57
N ARG A 78 -7.53 -7.37 -9.47
CA ARG A 78 -6.81 -6.11 -9.36
C ARG A 78 -6.27 -5.94 -7.96
N CYS A 79 -5.00 -5.60 -7.85
CA CYS A 79 -4.37 -5.22 -6.59
C CYS A 79 -4.37 -3.70 -6.47
N VAL A 80 -4.61 -3.20 -5.27
CA VAL A 80 -4.47 -1.78 -4.94
C VAL A 80 -3.65 -1.67 -3.65
N THR A 81 -2.66 -0.80 -3.66
CA THR A 81 -1.87 -0.47 -2.48
C THR A 81 -1.88 1.02 -2.19
N PHE A 82 -1.76 1.30 -0.90
CA PHE A 82 -1.41 2.61 -0.37
C PHE A 82 -0.28 2.39 0.63
N VAL A 83 0.78 3.17 0.53
CA VAL A 83 1.87 3.19 1.51
C VAL A 83 2.13 4.64 1.87
N ARG A 84 2.30 4.90 3.16
CA ARG A 84 2.70 6.19 3.70
C ARG A 84 3.86 5.98 4.65
N SER A 85 4.87 6.83 4.58
CA SER A 85 6.00 6.83 5.51
C SER A 85 6.40 8.26 5.83
N ALA A 86 6.78 8.49 7.09
CA ALA A 86 7.55 9.68 7.44
C ALA A 86 8.89 9.66 6.68
N LEU A 87 9.40 10.85 6.34
CA LEU A 87 10.67 11.05 5.68
C LEU A 87 11.44 12.20 6.32
N ASP A 88 12.76 12.13 6.23
CA ASP A 88 13.62 13.26 6.55
C ASP A 88 13.41 14.42 5.56
N THR A 89 13.46 15.64 6.08
CA THR A 89 13.25 16.88 5.29
C THR A 89 14.23 17.01 4.12
N GLU A 90 15.48 16.52 4.28
CA GLU A 90 16.46 16.51 3.19
C GLU A 90 16.01 15.64 2.01
N ILE A 91 15.49 14.44 2.28
CA ILE A 91 14.96 13.52 1.26
C ILE A 91 13.72 14.14 0.61
N GLN A 92 12.84 14.75 1.41
CA GLN A 92 11.60 15.35 0.94
C GLN A 92 11.83 16.52 -0.04
N SER A 93 12.94 17.25 0.12
CA SER A 93 13.33 18.35 -0.76
C SER A 93 13.77 17.91 -2.17
N ASP A 94 14.07 16.63 -2.38
CA ASP A 94 14.51 16.10 -3.67
C ASP A 94 13.38 16.16 -4.71
N PRO A 95 13.55 16.89 -5.84
CA PRO A 95 12.56 16.93 -6.91
C PRO A 95 12.30 15.59 -7.59
N MET A 96 13.24 14.64 -7.53
CA MET A 96 13.15 13.31 -8.15
C MET A 96 12.50 12.26 -7.26
N LEU A 97 12.21 12.58 -6.00
CA LEU A 97 11.61 11.65 -5.05
C LEU A 97 10.33 10.96 -5.57
N PRO A 98 9.41 11.62 -6.33
CA PRO A 98 8.27 10.92 -6.92
C PRO A 98 8.64 9.79 -7.89
N ASP A 99 9.60 10.03 -8.78
CA ASP A 99 10.07 9.05 -9.77
C ASP A 99 10.83 7.89 -9.09
N VAL A 100 11.61 8.22 -8.06
CA VAL A 100 12.32 7.24 -7.23
C VAL A 100 11.33 6.38 -6.44
N GLY A 101 10.33 7.00 -5.80
CA GLY A 101 9.29 6.29 -5.06
C GLY A 101 8.49 5.34 -5.96
N TRP A 102 8.20 5.75 -7.19
CA TRP A 102 7.53 4.87 -8.16
C TRP A 102 8.43 3.69 -8.56
N SER A 103 9.73 3.95 -8.73
CA SER A 103 10.71 2.90 -9.02
C SER A 103 10.82 1.89 -7.89
N TRP A 104 10.78 2.32 -6.62
CA TRP A 104 10.73 1.41 -5.47
C TRP A 104 9.54 0.47 -5.51
N PHE A 105 8.35 0.97 -5.86
CA PHE A 105 7.16 0.14 -6.00
C PHE A 105 7.33 -0.91 -7.12
N ILE A 106 7.78 -0.48 -8.30
CA ILE A 106 8.00 -1.38 -9.44
C ILE A 106 9.05 -2.45 -9.12
N ASP A 107 10.14 -2.07 -8.45
CA ASP A 107 11.18 -2.99 -8.06
C ASP A 107 10.73 -3.94 -6.95
N ALA A 108 9.86 -3.51 -6.03
CA ALA A 108 9.26 -4.39 -5.03
C ALA A 108 8.41 -5.50 -5.68
N LEU A 109 7.66 -5.19 -6.75
CA LEU A 109 6.93 -6.19 -7.53
C LEU A 109 7.89 -7.17 -8.21
N LYS A 110 8.94 -6.67 -8.87
CA LYS A 110 9.94 -7.52 -9.54
C LYS A 110 10.68 -8.42 -8.56
N ASN A 111 11.14 -7.88 -7.43
CA ASN A 111 11.88 -8.61 -6.41
C ASN A 111 11.03 -9.68 -5.72
N SER A 112 9.71 -9.46 -5.64
CA SER A 112 8.74 -10.45 -5.17
C SER A 112 8.39 -11.51 -6.24
N GLY A 113 8.93 -11.39 -7.47
CA GLY A 113 8.56 -12.25 -8.60
C GLY A 113 7.10 -12.09 -9.04
N ALA A 114 6.46 -10.97 -8.69
CA ALA A 114 5.05 -10.73 -8.99
C ALA A 114 4.90 -10.35 -10.47
N SER A 115 4.12 -11.13 -11.20
CA SER A 115 3.64 -10.72 -12.52
C SER A 115 2.57 -9.64 -12.35
N TYR A 116 2.65 -8.58 -13.14
CA TYR A 116 1.70 -7.47 -13.09
C TYR A 116 1.38 -6.95 -14.50
N SER A 117 0.20 -6.37 -14.65
CA SER A 117 -0.26 -5.69 -15.86
C SER A 117 -0.82 -4.31 -15.48
N GLN A 118 -0.90 -3.40 -16.44
CA GLN A 118 -1.51 -2.07 -16.25
C GLN A 118 -1.10 -1.36 -14.92
N PRO A 119 0.21 -1.30 -14.57
CA PRO A 119 0.63 -0.64 -13.33
C PRO A 119 0.32 0.86 -13.45
N SER A 120 -0.34 1.40 -12.44
CA SER A 120 -0.74 2.80 -12.41
C SER A 120 -0.78 3.30 -10.97
N GLY A 121 -0.54 4.58 -10.77
CA GLY A 121 -0.47 5.12 -9.43
C GLY A 121 0.00 6.57 -9.37
N THR A 122 0.19 7.03 -8.15
CA THR A 122 0.70 8.36 -7.83
C THR A 122 1.69 8.26 -6.69
N VAL A 123 2.76 9.04 -6.76
CA VAL A 123 3.66 9.28 -5.64
C VAL A 123 3.54 10.74 -5.23
N THR A 124 3.16 10.97 -3.99
CA THR A 124 2.88 12.31 -3.44
C THR A 124 3.85 12.61 -2.32
N ARG A 125 4.41 13.82 -2.35
CA ARG A 125 5.18 14.39 -1.24
C ARG A 125 4.25 15.26 -0.42
N VAL A 126 4.24 15.08 0.88
CA VAL A 126 3.46 15.89 1.82
C VAL A 126 4.44 16.62 2.74
N SER A 127 4.31 17.94 2.83
CA SER A 127 5.02 18.77 3.82
C SER A 127 4.02 19.58 4.60
N SER A 128 4.19 19.61 5.91
CA SER A 128 3.43 20.47 6.81
C SER A 128 4.39 21.42 7.52
N ALA A 129 4.17 22.72 7.34
CA ALA A 129 4.83 23.77 8.11
C ALA A 129 3.89 24.27 9.20
N SER A 130 4.38 24.35 10.43
CA SER A 130 3.61 24.79 11.60
C SER A 130 3.84 26.28 11.88
N PHE A 131 2.78 27.02 12.20
CA PHE A 131 2.84 28.46 12.48
C PHE A 131 2.08 28.81 13.77
N GLY A 132 2.41 29.95 14.40
CA GLY A 132 1.70 30.45 15.57
C GLY A 132 1.89 29.57 16.81
N GLU A 133 0.82 29.22 17.51
CA GLU A 133 0.87 28.37 18.72
C GLU A 133 1.37 26.94 18.45
N LEU A 134 1.40 26.52 17.18
CA LEU A 134 1.94 25.23 16.75
C LEU A 134 3.42 25.30 16.35
N SER A 135 4.07 26.48 16.40
CA SER A 135 5.46 26.65 15.95
C SER A 135 6.49 25.87 16.80
N SER A 136 6.08 25.29 17.92
CA SER A 136 6.90 24.39 18.73
C SER A 136 6.85 22.93 18.25
N HIS A 137 6.03 22.60 17.24
CA HIS A 137 6.02 21.29 16.60
C HIS A 137 7.00 21.28 15.42
N ASP A 138 7.78 20.21 15.32
CA ASP A 138 8.69 19.98 14.19
C ASP A 138 7.91 19.88 12.88
N GLU A 139 8.51 20.37 11.79
CA GLU A 139 7.95 20.21 10.44
C GLU A 139 7.83 18.72 10.12
N SER A 140 6.65 18.29 9.65
CA SER A 140 6.46 16.90 9.23
C SER A 140 6.57 16.76 7.72
N SER A 141 7.30 15.73 7.31
CA SER A 141 7.53 15.37 5.91
C SER A 141 7.14 13.91 5.70
N GLU A 142 6.33 13.65 4.68
CA GLU A 142 5.85 12.31 4.37
C GLU A 142 5.89 12.03 2.86
N ILE A 143 5.99 10.75 2.50
CA ILE A 143 5.73 10.25 1.16
C ILE A 143 4.52 9.33 1.18
N GLU A 144 3.67 9.48 0.18
CA GLU A 144 2.55 8.57 -0.09
C GLU A 144 2.72 7.93 -1.47
N ILE A 145 2.62 6.61 -1.53
CA ILE A 145 2.58 5.84 -2.77
C ILE A 145 1.21 5.17 -2.86
N ARG A 146 0.41 5.57 -3.84
CA ARG A 146 -0.82 4.88 -4.23
C ARG A 146 -0.55 4.14 -5.52
N ALA A 147 -0.78 2.83 -5.54
CA ALA A 147 -0.56 2.04 -6.75
C ALA A 147 -1.67 1.02 -6.97
N SER A 148 -1.84 0.61 -8.22
CA SER A 148 -2.70 -0.49 -8.60
C SER A 148 -2.14 -1.20 -9.83
N TRP A 149 -2.31 -2.52 -9.87
CA TRP A 149 -1.83 -3.39 -10.94
C TRP A 149 -2.71 -4.63 -11.04
#